data_AF-X2JK94-F1
#
_entry.id   AF-X2JK94-F1
#
_cell.length_a   1.000
_cell.length_b   1.000
_cell.length_c   1.000
_cell.angle_alpha   90.00
_cell.angle_beta   90.00
_cell.angle_gamma   90.00
#
_symmetry.space_group_name_H-M   'P 1'
#
loop_
_entity.id
_entity.type
_entity.pdbx_description
1 polymer ?
#
loop_
_entity_poly.entity_id
_entity_poly.type
_entity_poly.pdbx_seq_one_letter_code
_entity_poly.pdbx_strand_id
1 'polypeptide(L)'
;KLNVSLEENSIGEEYIVVFSRTINRLILNEAELILALAQEFQMKTVTVSLDDHSFADVVQIISKASMLISMHGAQLISSIFLPRGAVVVELFPYAVNPDHYTPYKTLASLPGMDLQYVAWQNTIEENSVAFPDRPWDQGGIGHLEKEEQIRIMKSKEVPRHLCCRNPEWLYRIYQDTKVDIPSLIETIRQSVKTKPSVKKVKMASVVHPGKVREAKCQASVHGTNEAKLSVSWQIPWN
;
A
#
# COMPACT_ATOMS: atom_id res chain seq x y z
N LYS A 1 -12.99 21.53 -26.20
CA LYS A 1 -14.29 21.08 -25.68
C LYS A 1 -14.42 19.60 -26.00
N LEU A 2 -14.11 18.72 -25.05
CA LEU A 2 -14.31 17.28 -25.20
C LEU A 2 -15.72 16.97 -24.70
N ASN A 3 -16.64 16.81 -25.64
CA ASN A 3 -17.95 16.23 -25.38
C ASN A 3 -17.74 14.73 -25.15
N VAL A 4 -17.72 14.32 -23.88
CA VAL A 4 -17.98 12.93 -23.52
C VAL A 4 -19.45 12.88 -23.13
N SER A 5 -20.27 12.41 -24.06
CA SER A 5 -21.62 11.96 -23.75
C SER A 5 -21.49 10.83 -22.73
N LEU A 6 -21.94 11.07 -21.51
CA LEU A 6 -22.23 10.02 -20.54
C LEU A 6 -23.43 9.25 -21.10
N GLU A 7 -23.15 8.26 -21.94
CA GLU A 7 -24.07 7.14 -22.08
C GLU A 7 -24.20 6.52 -20.69
N GLU A 8 -25.44 6.47 -20.19
CA GLU A 8 -25.81 5.69 -19.01
C GLU A 8 -25.46 4.22 -19.32
N ASN A 9 -24.21 3.85 -19.05
CA ASN A 9 -23.76 2.48 -19.18
C ASN A 9 -24.62 1.64 -18.24
N SER A 10 -25.24 0.61 -18.82
CA SER A 10 -25.67 -0.61 -18.12
C SER A 10 -24.77 -0.84 -16.92
N ILE A 11 -25.35 -0.98 -15.72
CA ILE A 11 -24.62 -1.31 -14.48
C ILE A 11 -23.69 -2.49 -14.83
N GLY A 12 -22.41 -2.19 -15.05
CA GLY A 12 -21.43 -3.20 -15.40
C GLY A 12 -21.36 -4.19 -14.26
N GLU A 13 -21.07 -5.45 -14.55
CA GLU A 13 -20.83 -6.44 -13.49
C GLU A 13 -19.79 -5.88 -12.52
N GLU A 14 -20.17 -5.72 -11.25
CA GLU A 14 -19.26 -5.31 -10.21
C GLU A 14 -18.27 -6.44 -9.92
N TYR A 15 -16.98 -6.11 -9.87
CA TYR A 15 -15.95 -7.11 -9.60
C TYR A 15 -14.88 -6.61 -8.65
N ILE A 16 -14.26 -7.59 -8.00
CA ILE A 16 -13.16 -7.45 -7.06
C ILE A 16 -11.88 -7.82 -7.80
N VAL A 17 -10.84 -7.01 -7.65
CA VAL A 17 -9.49 -7.29 -8.12
C VAL A 17 -8.63 -7.71 -6.95
N VAL A 18 -7.96 -8.85 -7.08
CA VAL A 18 -6.90 -9.29 -6.16
C VAL A 18 -5.58 -9.20 -6.89
N PHE A 19 -4.63 -8.43 -6.38
CA PHE A 19 -3.28 -8.45 -6.94
C PHE A 19 -2.54 -9.71 -6.49
N SER A 20 -2.12 -10.51 -7.46
CA SER A 20 -1.23 -11.64 -7.27
C SER A 20 0.24 -11.20 -7.41
N ARG A 21 1.13 -12.00 -6.83
CA ARG A 21 2.59 -11.79 -6.85
C ARG A 21 3.27 -13.14 -7.08
N THR A 22 4.50 -13.10 -7.60
CA THR A 22 5.24 -14.33 -7.95
C THR A 22 6.57 -14.48 -7.18
N ILE A 23 7.07 -13.41 -6.54
CA ILE A 23 8.43 -13.37 -5.96
C ILE A 23 8.44 -13.28 -4.42
N ASN A 24 7.68 -12.35 -3.85
CA ASN A 24 7.65 -12.06 -2.41
C ASN A 24 6.30 -11.49 -2.01
N ARG A 25 5.97 -11.54 -0.71
CA ARG A 25 4.66 -11.14 -0.17
C ARG A 25 3.53 -11.89 -0.87
N LEU A 26 3.70 -13.19 -1.03
CA LEU A 26 2.69 -14.04 -1.64
C LEU A 26 1.50 -14.20 -0.69
N ILE A 27 0.30 -14.29 -1.27
CA ILE A 27 -0.89 -14.76 -0.57
C ILE A 27 -0.91 -16.28 -0.74
N LEU A 28 -0.59 -17.03 0.31
CA LEU A 28 -0.35 -18.48 0.22
C LEU A 28 -1.62 -19.29 -0.08
N ASN A 29 -2.79 -18.75 0.29
CA ASN A 29 -4.11 -19.33 0.04
C ASN A 29 -4.95 -18.47 -0.91
N GLU A 30 -4.34 -17.94 -1.97
CA GLU A 30 -4.97 -17.01 -2.92
C GLU A 30 -6.28 -17.57 -3.52
N ALA A 31 -6.31 -18.86 -3.89
CA ALA A 31 -7.51 -19.49 -4.45
C ALA A 31 -8.69 -19.53 -3.46
N GLU A 32 -8.41 -19.82 -2.18
CA GLU A 32 -9.43 -19.80 -1.12
C GLU A 32 -9.94 -18.37 -0.91
N LEU A 33 -9.03 -17.39 -0.92
CA LEU A 33 -9.37 -15.98 -0.77
C LEU A 33 -10.30 -15.51 -1.89
N ILE A 34 -9.97 -15.79 -3.14
CA ILE A 34 -10.78 -15.42 -4.31
C ILE A 34 -12.18 -16.01 -4.20
N LEU A 35 -12.28 -17.29 -3.86
CA LEU A 35 -13.57 -17.97 -3.72
C LEU A 35 -14.40 -17.34 -2.59
N ALA A 36 -13.79 -17.11 -1.44
CA ALA A 36 -14.47 -16.52 -0.29
C ALA A 36 -14.96 -15.10 -0.58
N LEU A 37 -14.14 -14.26 -1.23
CA LEU A 37 -14.54 -12.91 -1.63
C LEU A 37 -15.70 -12.93 -2.63
N ALA A 38 -15.65 -13.80 -3.63
CA ALA A 38 -16.70 -13.93 -4.62
C ALA A 38 -18.03 -14.37 -3.99
N GLN A 39 -17.98 -15.32 -3.05
CA GLN A 39 -19.15 -15.80 -2.32
C GLN A 39 -19.69 -14.75 -1.34
N GLU A 40 -18.82 -14.09 -0.60
CA GLU A 40 -19.22 -13.13 0.43
C GLU A 40 -19.88 -11.88 -0.18
N PHE A 41 -19.27 -11.32 -1.23
CA PHE A 41 -19.74 -10.07 -1.83
C PHE A 41 -20.63 -10.26 -3.06
N GLN A 42 -20.85 -11.50 -3.51
CA GLN A 42 -21.62 -11.81 -4.73
C GLN A 42 -21.10 -11.05 -5.96
N MET A 43 -19.78 -10.87 -6.02
CA MET A 43 -19.07 -10.17 -7.10
C MET A 43 -18.09 -11.12 -7.77
N LYS A 44 -17.91 -10.97 -9.08
CA LYS A 44 -16.82 -11.68 -9.77
C LYS A 44 -15.49 -11.24 -9.14
N THR A 45 -14.61 -12.18 -8.84
CA THR A 45 -13.27 -11.86 -8.34
C THR A 45 -12.24 -12.27 -9.38
N VAL A 46 -11.38 -11.34 -9.77
CA VAL A 46 -10.33 -11.55 -10.78
C VAL A 46 -8.96 -11.31 -10.18
N THR A 47 -7.98 -12.11 -10.60
CA THR A 47 -6.58 -11.90 -10.26
C THR A 47 -5.90 -11.06 -11.31
N VAL A 48 -5.07 -10.14 -10.86
CA VAL A 48 -4.21 -9.33 -11.72
C VAL A 48 -2.78 -9.46 -11.22
N SER A 49 -1.84 -9.63 -12.14
CA SER A 49 -0.41 -9.69 -11.87
C SER A 49 0.27 -8.63 -12.73
N LEU A 50 1.15 -7.83 -12.13
CA LEU A 50 1.95 -6.84 -12.86
C LEU A 50 3.02 -7.51 -13.76
N ASP A 51 3.34 -8.78 -13.51
CA ASP A 51 4.28 -9.54 -14.31
C ASP A 51 3.62 -10.08 -15.60
N ASP A 52 2.30 -10.35 -15.54
CA ASP A 52 1.54 -10.98 -16.64
C ASP A 52 0.74 -9.98 -17.49
N HIS A 53 0.49 -8.77 -16.96
CA HIS A 53 -0.33 -7.75 -17.63
C HIS A 53 0.47 -6.48 -17.88
N SER A 54 0.22 -5.82 -19.02
CA SER A 54 0.76 -4.48 -19.23
C SER A 54 0.14 -3.50 -18.22
N PHE A 55 0.87 -2.45 -17.86
CA PHE A 55 0.33 -1.45 -16.95
C PHE A 55 -0.97 -0.81 -17.49
N ALA A 56 -1.09 -0.63 -18.81
CA ALA A 56 -2.32 -0.12 -19.43
C ALA A 56 -3.51 -1.05 -19.20
N ASP A 57 -3.31 -2.37 -19.34
CA ASP A 57 -4.36 -3.37 -19.07
C ASP A 57 -4.75 -3.35 -17.59
N VAL A 58 -3.76 -3.27 -16.69
CA VAL A 58 -4.02 -3.17 -15.25
C VAL A 58 -4.83 -1.92 -14.91
N VAL A 59 -4.52 -0.77 -15.51
CA VAL A 59 -5.32 0.45 -15.35
C VAL A 59 -6.74 0.26 -15.88
N GLN A 60 -6.89 -0.35 -17.06
CA GLN A 60 -8.20 -0.62 -17.64
C GLN A 60 -9.06 -1.51 -16.72
N ILE A 61 -8.46 -2.57 -16.15
CA ILE A 61 -9.12 -3.48 -15.21
C ILE A 61 -9.45 -2.75 -13.90
N ILE A 62 -8.54 -1.98 -13.33
CA ILE A 62 -8.77 -1.31 -12.04
C ILE A 62 -9.79 -0.18 -12.17
N SER A 63 -9.84 0.51 -13.32
CA SER A 63 -10.76 1.64 -13.55
C SER A 63 -12.24 1.31 -13.46
N LYS A 64 -12.60 0.02 -13.47
CA LYS A 64 -13.98 -0.47 -13.38
C LYS A 64 -14.20 -1.40 -12.18
N ALA A 65 -13.19 -1.59 -11.33
CA ALA A 65 -13.29 -2.46 -10.16
C ALA A 65 -14.02 -1.78 -9.00
N SER A 66 -14.84 -2.53 -8.28
CA SER A 66 -15.53 -2.04 -7.08
C SER A 66 -14.66 -2.16 -5.83
N MET A 67 -13.70 -3.09 -5.86
CA MET A 67 -12.75 -3.33 -4.76
C MET A 67 -11.40 -3.80 -5.29
N LEU A 68 -10.32 -3.30 -4.69
CA LEU A 68 -8.94 -3.73 -4.95
C LEU A 68 -8.33 -4.26 -3.65
N ILE A 69 -7.85 -5.49 -3.67
CA ILE A 69 -7.22 -6.17 -2.52
C ILE A 69 -5.78 -6.50 -2.88
N SER A 70 -4.84 -6.19 -1.99
CA SER A 70 -3.42 -6.48 -2.23
C SER A 70 -2.61 -6.51 -0.94
N MET A 71 -1.59 -7.35 -0.91
CA MET A 71 -0.47 -7.19 0.03
C MET A 71 0.17 -5.81 -0.14
N HIS A 72 0.52 -5.18 0.99
CA HIS A 72 1.19 -3.88 1.06
C HIS A 72 2.35 -3.82 0.07
N GLY A 73 2.44 -2.74 -0.71
CA GLY A 73 3.57 -2.44 -1.56
C GLY A 73 3.21 -1.59 -2.77
N ALA A 74 4.25 -1.18 -3.51
CA ALA A 74 4.18 -0.15 -4.56
C ALA A 74 3.00 -0.28 -5.52
N GLN A 75 2.61 -1.49 -5.90
CA GLN A 75 1.49 -1.77 -6.82
C GLN A 75 0.16 -1.17 -6.38
N LEU A 76 -0.08 -0.97 -5.08
CA LEU A 76 -1.28 -0.31 -4.56
C LEU A 76 -1.42 1.15 -5.00
N ILE A 77 -0.38 1.76 -5.59
CA ILE A 77 -0.49 3.10 -6.19
C ILE A 77 -1.52 3.14 -7.33
N SER A 78 -1.74 2.00 -8.00
CA SER A 78 -2.75 1.88 -9.05
C SER A 78 -4.18 2.09 -8.54
N SER A 79 -4.39 2.06 -7.22
CA SER A 79 -5.66 2.46 -6.60
C SER A 79 -6.09 3.87 -6.98
N ILE A 80 -5.17 4.73 -7.44
CA ILE A 80 -5.52 6.06 -7.99
C ILE A 80 -6.52 5.99 -9.16
N PHE A 81 -6.55 4.87 -9.89
CA PHE A 81 -7.43 4.66 -11.03
C PHE A 81 -8.79 4.09 -10.64
N LEU A 82 -9.00 3.69 -9.39
CA LEU A 82 -10.28 3.16 -8.94
C LEU A 82 -11.39 4.21 -9.08
N PRO A 83 -12.62 3.79 -9.40
CA PRO A 83 -13.76 4.69 -9.40
C PRO A 83 -14.04 5.19 -7.97
N ARG A 84 -14.60 6.39 -7.87
CA ARG A 84 -15.01 6.97 -6.58
C ARG A 84 -15.96 6.03 -5.84
N GLY A 85 -15.77 5.91 -4.54
CA GLY A 85 -16.55 5.04 -3.68
C GLY A 85 -16.06 3.59 -3.62
N ALA A 86 -15.15 3.19 -4.52
CA ALA A 86 -14.52 1.87 -4.49
C ALA A 86 -13.67 1.67 -3.22
N VAL A 87 -13.42 0.40 -2.91
CA VAL A 87 -12.73 -0.02 -1.70
C VAL A 87 -11.30 -0.44 -2.02
N VAL A 88 -10.32 0.10 -1.29
CA VAL A 88 -8.93 -0.38 -1.28
C VAL A 88 -8.73 -1.15 0.02
N VAL A 89 -8.41 -2.44 -0.10
CA VAL A 89 -8.08 -3.31 1.03
C VAL A 89 -6.59 -3.62 0.98
N GLU A 90 -5.87 -3.08 1.95
CA GLU A 90 -4.44 -3.25 2.09
C GLU A 90 -4.13 -4.31 3.15
N LEU A 91 -3.41 -5.36 2.75
CA LEU A 91 -3.02 -6.47 3.62
C LEU A 91 -1.58 -6.30 4.09
N PHE A 92 -1.36 -6.36 5.40
CA PHE A 92 -0.05 -6.24 6.03
C PHE A 92 0.43 -7.59 6.56
N PRO A 93 1.70 -7.99 6.30
CA PRO A 93 2.29 -9.16 6.92
C PRO A 93 2.35 -9.07 8.45
N TYR A 94 2.71 -10.18 9.09
CA TYR A 94 2.84 -10.23 10.54
C TYR A 94 3.85 -9.21 11.08
N ALA A 95 3.55 -8.66 12.26
CA ALA A 95 4.34 -7.64 12.95
C ALA A 95 4.48 -6.29 12.19
N VAL A 96 3.83 -6.12 11.04
CA VAL A 96 3.79 -4.84 10.33
C VAL A 96 2.54 -4.05 10.73
N ASN A 97 2.74 -2.99 11.54
CA ASN A 97 1.64 -2.14 11.99
C ASN A 97 1.12 -1.21 10.87
N PRO A 98 -0.16 -1.29 10.47
CA PRO A 98 -0.73 -0.45 9.41
C PRO A 98 -0.70 1.06 9.67
N ASP A 99 -0.69 1.50 10.93
CA ASP A 99 -0.65 2.93 11.27
C ASP A 99 0.75 3.54 11.09
N HIS A 100 1.78 2.72 10.91
CA HIS A 100 3.15 3.18 10.63
C HIS A 100 3.42 3.37 9.14
N TYR A 101 2.64 2.76 8.24
CA TYR A 101 2.86 2.79 6.78
C TYR A 101 1.56 3.16 6.06
N THR A 102 1.29 4.46 5.99
CA THR A 102 -0.03 4.97 5.57
C THR A 102 -0.10 5.65 4.20
N PRO A 103 0.81 5.47 3.22
CA PRO A 103 0.74 6.24 1.97
C PRO A 103 -0.56 6.01 1.20
N TYR A 104 -1.11 4.78 1.22
CA TYR A 104 -2.36 4.47 0.52
C TYR A 104 -3.61 4.90 1.30
N LYS A 105 -3.56 4.88 2.64
CA LYS A 105 -4.57 5.52 3.50
C LYS A 105 -4.66 7.03 3.23
N THR A 106 -3.50 7.68 3.09
CA THR A 106 -3.42 9.09 2.70
C THR A 106 -3.96 9.30 1.28
N LEU A 107 -3.54 8.49 0.31
CA LEU A 107 -4.02 8.55 -1.07
C LEU A 107 -5.55 8.46 -1.13
N ALA A 108 -6.15 7.46 -0.49
CA ALA A 108 -7.59 7.26 -0.46
C ALA A 108 -8.35 8.47 0.13
N SER A 109 -7.71 9.20 1.04
CA SER A 109 -8.26 10.37 1.72
C SER A 109 -8.01 11.70 0.99
N LEU A 110 -7.28 11.70 -0.13
CA LEU A 110 -7.01 12.93 -0.88
C LEU A 110 -8.33 13.51 -1.46
N PRO A 111 -8.49 14.86 -1.48
CA PRO A 111 -9.68 15.49 -2.04
C PRO A 111 -9.96 15.03 -3.47
N GLY A 112 -11.15 14.46 -3.71
CA GLY A 112 -11.61 14.02 -5.02
C GLY A 112 -11.30 12.55 -5.36
N MET A 113 -10.55 11.84 -4.52
CA MET A 113 -10.36 10.38 -4.62
C MET A 113 -11.61 9.63 -4.14
N ASP A 114 -12.17 10.03 -3.00
CA ASP A 114 -13.38 9.47 -2.40
C ASP A 114 -13.34 7.92 -2.29
N LEU A 115 -12.17 7.34 -2.03
CA LEU A 115 -12.00 5.90 -1.86
C LEU A 115 -12.24 5.49 -0.41
N GLN A 116 -12.75 4.28 -0.21
CA GLN A 116 -12.85 3.66 1.11
C GLN A 116 -11.59 2.85 1.36
N TYR A 117 -10.90 3.11 2.46
CA TYR A 117 -9.66 2.42 2.80
C TYR A 117 -9.87 1.44 3.95
N VAL A 118 -9.39 0.22 3.77
CA VAL A 118 -9.40 -0.85 4.76
C VAL A 118 -7.97 -1.35 4.93
N ALA A 119 -7.49 -1.43 6.17
CA ALA A 119 -6.24 -2.09 6.50
C ALA A 119 -6.54 -3.39 7.25
N TRP A 120 -5.95 -4.48 6.79
CA TRP A 120 -5.95 -5.75 7.50
C TRP A 120 -4.51 -6.14 7.81
N GLN A 121 -4.25 -6.60 9.04
CA GLN A 121 -2.94 -7.05 9.47
C GLN A 121 -3.01 -8.53 9.83
N ASN A 122 -2.04 -9.32 9.35
CA ASN A 122 -1.87 -10.66 9.88
C ASN A 122 -1.41 -10.61 11.34
N THR A 123 -2.22 -11.11 12.26
CA THR A 123 -1.91 -11.18 13.69
C THR A 123 -1.46 -12.57 14.14
N ILE A 124 -1.47 -13.56 13.23
CA ILE A 124 -1.14 -14.96 13.48
C ILE A 124 0.26 -15.23 12.92
N GLU A 125 1.22 -15.53 13.80
CA GLU A 125 2.62 -15.72 13.39
C GLU A 125 2.77 -16.96 12.49
N GLU A 126 2.03 -18.02 12.79
CA GLU A 126 2.03 -19.30 12.07
C GLU A 126 1.55 -19.16 10.62
N ASN A 127 0.83 -18.07 10.32
CA ASN A 127 0.38 -17.73 8.97
C ASN A 127 1.45 -16.98 8.16
N SER A 128 2.68 -16.86 8.67
CA SER A 128 3.76 -16.14 8.00
C SER A 128 4.92 -17.05 7.62
N VAL A 129 5.42 -16.91 6.41
CA VAL A 129 6.61 -17.61 5.93
C VAL A 129 7.71 -16.60 5.63
N ALA A 130 8.80 -16.69 6.39
CA ALA A 130 9.98 -15.84 6.24
C ALA A 130 11.12 -16.56 5.50
N PHE A 131 12.04 -15.79 4.92
CA PHE A 131 13.16 -16.33 4.15
C PHE A 131 14.49 -15.70 4.59
N PRO A 132 15.02 -16.09 5.77
CA PRO A 132 16.19 -15.45 6.37
C PRO A 132 17.48 -15.57 5.54
N ASP A 133 17.53 -16.54 4.62
CA ASP A 133 18.69 -16.83 3.77
C ASP A 133 18.68 -16.07 2.43
N ARG A 134 17.63 -15.28 2.14
CA ARG A 134 17.60 -14.42 0.94
C ARG A 134 18.65 -13.30 1.01
N PRO A 135 18.86 -12.54 -0.09
CA PRO A 135 19.56 -11.27 -0.02
C PRO A 135 18.94 -10.29 0.99
N TRP A 136 19.76 -9.38 1.55
CA TRP A 136 19.32 -8.45 2.60
C TRP A 136 18.17 -7.53 2.15
N ASP A 137 18.18 -7.13 0.89
CA ASP A 137 17.16 -6.31 0.24
C ASP A 137 15.89 -7.09 -0.12
N GLN A 138 15.86 -8.39 0.16
CA GLN A 138 14.70 -9.28 0.01
C GLN A 138 14.29 -9.94 1.34
N GLY A 139 14.67 -9.33 2.47
CA GLY A 139 14.27 -9.76 3.81
C GLY A 139 15.21 -10.77 4.47
N GLY A 140 16.33 -11.10 3.84
CA GLY A 140 17.32 -11.96 4.45
C GLY A 140 18.10 -11.29 5.57
N ILE A 141 18.35 -12.03 6.64
CA ILE A 141 19.05 -11.56 7.84
C ILE A 141 20.34 -12.33 8.11
N GLY A 142 20.71 -13.29 7.24
CA GLY A 142 21.91 -14.12 7.41
C GLY A 142 23.23 -13.34 7.49
N HIS A 143 23.26 -12.09 6.98
CA HIS A 143 24.41 -11.19 7.03
C HIS A 143 24.62 -10.48 8.38
N LEU A 144 23.66 -10.59 9.31
CA LEU A 144 23.72 -9.96 10.64
C LEU A 144 24.34 -10.90 11.68
N GLU A 145 24.76 -10.36 12.81
CA GLU A 145 25.17 -11.16 13.98
C GLU A 145 24.04 -12.05 14.48
N LYS A 146 24.36 -13.20 15.08
CA LYS A 146 23.36 -14.20 15.49
C LYS A 146 22.39 -13.67 16.53
N GLU A 147 22.86 -12.83 17.45
CA GLU A 147 22.04 -12.18 18.46
C GLU A 147 20.98 -11.27 17.82
N GLU A 148 21.36 -10.54 16.77
CA GLU A 148 20.45 -9.65 16.04
C GLU A 148 19.43 -10.43 15.22
N GLN A 149 19.86 -11.53 14.57
CA GLN A 149 18.94 -12.45 13.88
C GLN A 149 17.86 -12.97 14.84
N ILE A 150 18.27 -13.43 16.03
CA ILE A 150 17.36 -13.94 17.08
C ILE A 150 16.42 -12.84 17.58
N ARG A 151 16.92 -11.61 17.76
CA ARG A 151 16.11 -10.45 18.16
C ARG A 151 15.02 -10.16 17.13
N ILE A 152 15.38 -10.07 15.85
CA ILE A 152 14.45 -9.79 14.74
C ILE A 152 13.37 -10.88 14.66
N MET A 153 13.78 -12.15 14.71
CA MET A 153 12.86 -13.30 14.64
C MET A 153 11.85 -13.31 15.79
N LYS A 154 12.24 -12.89 16.99
CA LYS A 154 11.36 -12.83 18.17
C LYS A 154 10.51 -11.57 18.27
N SER A 155 10.77 -10.56 17.45
CA SER A 155 10.03 -9.30 17.49
C SER A 155 8.56 -9.49 17.08
N LYS A 156 7.65 -8.80 17.78
CA LYS A 156 6.20 -8.89 17.52
C LYS A 156 5.63 -7.67 16.80
N GLU A 157 6.41 -6.61 16.69
CA GLU A 157 6.05 -5.42 15.94
C GLU A 157 7.31 -4.70 15.47
N VAL A 158 7.35 -4.32 14.20
CA VAL A 158 8.45 -3.51 13.66
C VAL A 158 8.36 -2.09 14.24
N PRO A 159 9.38 -1.62 14.99
CA PRO A 159 9.38 -0.26 15.50
C PRO A 159 9.45 0.76 14.36
N ARG A 160 9.02 1.99 14.64
CA ARG A 160 9.21 3.11 13.70
C ARG A 160 10.68 3.27 13.37
N HIS A 161 10.97 3.41 12.09
CA HIS A 161 12.32 3.49 11.58
C HIS A 161 12.34 4.37 10.33
N LEU A 162 13.52 4.85 9.95
CA LEU A 162 13.70 5.51 8.66
C LEU A 162 13.72 4.47 7.55
N CYS A 163 12.90 4.67 6.51
CA CYS A 163 12.67 3.68 5.49
C CYS A 163 13.94 3.08 4.87
N CYS A 164 13.70 1.82 4.50
CA CYS A 164 14.16 1.13 3.30
C CYS A 164 15.39 0.26 3.50
N ARG A 165 16.11 0.43 4.62
CA ARG A 165 17.29 -0.38 4.93
C ARG A 165 17.28 -0.99 6.33
N ASN A 166 16.18 -0.84 7.06
CA ASN A 166 16.04 -1.47 8.37
C ASN A 166 15.85 -2.99 8.19
N PRO A 167 16.72 -3.84 8.77
CA PRO A 167 16.67 -5.28 8.54
C PRO A 167 15.44 -5.95 9.13
N GLU A 168 14.94 -5.48 10.28
CA GLU A 168 13.73 -6.01 10.92
C GLU A 168 12.49 -5.74 10.06
N TRP A 169 12.41 -4.53 9.51
CA TRP A 169 11.39 -4.18 8.52
C TRP A 169 11.44 -5.06 7.30
N LEU A 170 12.61 -5.20 6.66
CA LEU A 170 12.76 -6.00 5.46
C LEU A 170 12.40 -7.47 5.73
N TYR A 171 12.83 -8.00 6.88
CA TYR A 171 12.49 -9.36 7.32
C TYR A 171 10.98 -9.58 7.45
N ARG A 172 10.23 -8.62 8.00
CA ARG A 172 8.78 -8.73 8.20
C ARG A 172 7.98 -8.40 6.95
N ILE A 173 8.33 -7.34 6.23
CA ILE A 173 7.54 -6.90 5.07
C ILE A 173 7.62 -7.88 3.91
N TYR A 174 8.70 -8.64 3.75
CA TYR A 174 8.86 -9.62 2.66
C TYR A 174 8.30 -11.02 2.97
N GLN A 175 7.66 -11.20 4.13
CA GLN A 175 7.05 -12.49 4.47
C GLN A 175 5.86 -12.79 3.56
N ASP A 176 5.76 -14.04 3.14
CA ASP A 176 4.56 -14.57 2.50
C ASP A 176 3.52 -14.84 3.60
N THR A 177 2.24 -14.65 3.28
CA THR A 177 1.16 -14.64 4.26
C THR A 177 0.04 -15.59 3.83
N LYS A 178 -0.33 -16.51 4.72
CA LYS A 178 -1.62 -17.20 4.65
C LYS A 178 -2.67 -16.28 5.27
N VAL A 179 -3.61 -15.83 4.47
CA VAL A 179 -4.64 -14.88 4.92
C VAL A 179 -5.68 -15.63 5.77
N ASP A 180 -5.95 -15.10 6.97
CA ASP A 180 -7.09 -15.51 7.78
C ASP A 180 -8.36 -14.89 7.20
N ILE A 181 -9.01 -15.63 6.31
CA ILE A 181 -10.14 -15.16 5.50
C ILE A 181 -11.31 -14.65 6.36
N PRO A 182 -11.80 -15.38 7.40
CA PRO A 182 -12.83 -14.86 8.29
C PRO A 182 -12.48 -13.50 8.90
N SER A 183 -11.26 -13.33 9.40
CA SER A 183 -10.77 -12.07 9.97
C SER A 183 -10.75 -10.94 8.93
N LEU A 184 -10.29 -11.24 7.70
CA LEU A 184 -10.29 -10.29 6.61
C LEU A 184 -11.70 -9.84 6.23
N ILE A 185 -12.63 -10.77 6.03
CA ILE A 185 -14.02 -10.47 5.68
C ILE A 185 -14.68 -9.60 6.75
N GLU A 186 -14.49 -9.93 8.03
CA GLU A 186 -15.02 -9.15 9.13
C GLU A 186 -14.46 -7.72 9.12
N THR A 187 -13.15 -7.58 8.89
CA THR A 187 -12.48 -6.27 8.80
C THR A 187 -13.04 -5.41 7.66
N ILE A 188 -13.31 -6.02 6.49
CA ILE A 188 -13.93 -5.33 5.35
C ILE A 188 -15.35 -4.89 5.71
N ARG A 189 -16.17 -5.78 6.27
CA ARG A 189 -17.56 -5.49 6.66
C ARG A 189 -17.68 -4.33 7.65
N GLN A 190 -16.81 -4.29 8.65
CA GLN A 190 -16.81 -3.24 9.67
C GLN A 190 -16.37 -1.88 9.10
N SER A 191 -15.54 -1.87 8.06
CA SER A 191 -14.92 -0.66 7.53
C SER A 191 -15.70 -0.05 6.35
N VAL A 192 -16.31 -0.88 5.51
CA VAL A 192 -17.01 -0.43 4.30
C VAL A 192 -18.39 0.11 4.66
N LYS A 193 -18.64 1.38 4.33
CA LYS A 193 -19.94 2.02 4.49
C LYS A 193 -20.81 1.68 3.28
N THR A 194 -22.03 1.22 3.54
CA THR A 194 -22.98 0.72 2.53
C THR A 194 -23.38 1.73 1.44
N LYS A 195 -23.11 3.04 1.60
CA LYS A 195 -23.20 4.03 0.53
C LYS A 195 -22.13 5.12 0.71
N PRO A 196 -21.24 5.34 -0.27
CA PRO A 196 -20.45 6.56 -0.30
C PRO A 196 -21.41 7.72 -0.59
N SER A 197 -21.61 8.62 0.38
CA SER A 197 -22.27 9.88 0.09
C SER A 197 -21.38 10.64 -0.88
N VAL A 198 -21.78 10.74 -2.15
CA VAL A 198 -21.16 11.64 -3.13
C VAL A 198 -21.42 13.05 -2.66
N LYS A 199 -20.63 13.53 -1.69
CA LYS A 199 -20.63 14.93 -1.33
C LYS A 199 -20.04 15.67 -2.53
N LYS A 200 -20.75 16.68 -3.05
CA LYS A 200 -20.19 17.62 -4.02
C LYS A 200 -19.01 18.32 -3.35
N VAL A 201 -17.80 17.79 -3.50
CA VAL A 201 -16.58 18.48 -3.06
C VAL A 201 -16.28 19.56 -4.10
N LYS A 202 -16.21 20.81 -3.65
CA LYS A 202 -15.68 21.93 -4.45
C LYS A 202 -14.32 21.53 -5.02
N MET A 203 -14.05 21.84 -6.29
CA MET A 203 -12.74 21.59 -6.88
C MET A 203 -11.60 22.06 -5.97
N ALA A 204 -10.57 21.21 -5.90
CA ALA A 204 -9.53 21.17 -4.89
C ALA A 204 -8.90 22.53 -4.54
N SER A 205 -8.66 22.75 -3.24
CA SER A 205 -7.56 23.59 -2.79
C SER A 205 -6.27 23.02 -3.35
N VAL A 206 -5.44 23.86 -3.96
CA VAL A 206 -4.10 23.51 -4.42
C VAL A 206 -3.36 22.78 -3.30
N VAL A 207 -2.98 21.51 -3.53
CA VAL A 207 -2.15 20.74 -2.60
C VAL A 207 -0.72 21.19 -2.80
N HIS A 208 -0.19 21.96 -1.85
CA HIS A 208 1.20 22.36 -1.86
C HIS A 208 2.07 21.31 -1.15
N PRO A 209 3.34 21.14 -1.56
CA PRO A 209 4.30 20.34 -0.80
C PRO A 209 4.37 20.78 0.66
N GLY A 210 4.71 19.84 1.55
CA GLY A 210 4.96 20.17 2.95
C GLY A 210 6.04 21.25 3.09
N LYS A 211 5.85 22.16 4.07
CA LYS A 211 6.81 23.25 4.32
C LYS A 211 8.17 22.68 4.75
N VAL A 212 9.24 23.07 4.06
CA VAL A 212 10.62 22.75 4.46
C VAL A 212 10.89 23.33 5.85
N ARG A 213 11.33 22.48 6.78
CA ARG A 213 11.60 22.85 8.18
C ARG A 213 13.07 23.17 8.38
N GLU A 214 13.35 24.13 9.26
CA GLU A 214 14.70 24.53 9.66
C GLU A 214 15.64 24.88 8.48
N ALA A 215 15.10 25.49 7.42
CA ALA A 215 15.93 25.96 6.30
C ALA A 215 16.92 27.03 6.79
N LYS A 216 18.21 26.77 6.61
CA LYS A 216 19.34 27.64 6.91
C LYS A 216 20.09 27.94 5.63
N CYS A 217 20.48 29.19 5.46
CA CYS A 217 21.29 29.66 4.36
C CYS A 217 22.49 30.40 4.94
N GLN A 218 23.70 30.01 4.56
CA GLN A 218 24.95 30.63 4.99
C GLN A 218 25.76 30.97 3.76
N ALA A 219 26.10 32.25 3.60
CA ALA A 219 27.07 32.69 2.62
C ALA A 219 28.42 32.87 3.31
N SER A 220 29.48 32.28 2.77
CA SER A 220 30.86 32.57 3.16
C SER A 220 31.66 33.02 1.95
N VAL A 221 32.52 34.00 2.12
CA VAL A 221 33.43 34.47 1.08
C VAL A 221 34.83 34.00 1.44
N HIS A 222 35.43 33.19 0.57
CA HIS A 222 36.80 32.71 0.72
C HIS A 222 37.69 33.47 -0.27
N GLY A 223 38.46 34.43 0.23
CA GLY A 223 39.33 35.27 -0.61
C GLY A 223 38.56 36.31 -1.44
N THR A 224 39.20 36.85 -2.49
CA THR A 224 38.64 37.95 -3.29
C THR A 224 37.69 37.49 -4.41
N ASN A 225 37.69 36.19 -4.76
CA ASN A 225 36.99 35.69 -5.95
C ASN A 225 36.07 34.47 -5.73
N GLU A 226 35.95 33.94 -4.51
CA GLU A 226 35.05 32.80 -4.26
C GLU A 226 34.02 33.12 -3.17
N ALA A 227 32.75 33.08 -3.56
CA ALA A 227 31.62 33.09 -2.65
C ALA A 227 30.98 31.71 -2.64
N LYS A 228 30.85 31.12 -1.45
CA LYS A 228 30.17 29.85 -1.21
C LYS A 228 28.83 30.10 -0.54
N LEU A 229 27.78 29.51 -1.10
CA LEU A 229 26.45 29.46 -0.48
C LEU A 229 26.22 28.03 0.02
N SER A 230 25.95 27.89 1.31
CA SER A 230 25.56 26.62 1.94
C SER A 230 24.10 26.71 2.35
N VAL A 231 23.29 25.79 1.85
CA VAL A 231 21.86 25.68 2.20
C VAL A 231 21.65 24.33 2.88
N SER A 232 21.01 24.33 4.04
CA SER A 232 20.67 23.12 4.79
C SER A 232 19.26 23.20 5.35
N TRP A 233 18.63 22.07 5.62
CA TRP A 233 17.30 22.00 6.22
C TRP A 233 17.16 20.71 7.02
N GLN A 234 16.13 20.66 7.87
CA GLN A 234 15.77 19.42 8.56
C GLN A 234 15.24 18.43 7.52
N ILE A 235 15.90 17.27 7.41
CA ILE A 235 15.43 16.18 6.56
C ILE A 235 14.00 15.83 7.00
N PRO A 236 13.02 15.89 6.09
CA PRO A 236 11.66 15.62 6.46
C PRO A 236 11.49 14.12 6.75
N TRP A 237 10.54 13.79 7.61
CA TRP A 237 10.34 12.43 8.14
C TRP A 237 9.46 11.54 7.24
N ASN A 238 9.14 12.00 6.03
CA ASN A 238 8.23 11.30 5.10
C ASN A 238 8.99 10.49 4.06
#